data_AF-A0A0R2A3T5-F1
#
_entry.id   AF-A0A0R2A3T5-F1
#
_cell.length_a   1.000
_cell.length_b   1.000
_cell.length_c   1.000
_cell.angle_alpha   90.00
_cell.angle_beta   90.00
_cell.angle_gamma   90.00
#
_symmetry.space_group_name_H-M   'P 1'
#
loop_
_entity.id
_entity.type
_entity.pdbx_description
1 polymer ?
#
loop_
_entity_poly.entity_id
_entity_poly.type
_entity_poly.pdbx_seq_one_letter_code
_entity_poly.pdbx_strand_id
1 'polypeptide(L)' 'MEMTMTIEHMICQHCGAEVPFGKYCSECGTKVLSHQGSEQYQTTFCVNCGAMTPDAKYCSRCGYEKDYQHF' A
#
# COMPACT_ATOMS: atom_id res chain seq x y z
N MET A 1 -11.17 38.14 -4.95
CA MET A 1 -10.26 37.11 -4.42
C MET A 1 -10.55 35.84 -5.18
N GLU A 2 -9.74 35.55 -6.17
CA GLU A 2 -9.87 34.36 -7.01
C GLU A 2 -9.38 33.16 -6.19
N MET A 3 -10.30 32.30 -5.77
CA MET A 3 -9.98 31.03 -5.10
C MET A 3 -9.59 30.02 -6.17
N THR A 4 -8.32 30.02 -6.59
CA THR A 4 -7.78 28.97 -7.44
C THR A 4 -7.71 27.68 -6.62
N MET A 5 -8.78 26.88 -6.66
CA MET A 5 -8.76 25.51 -6.16
C MET A 5 -7.90 24.69 -7.11
N THR A 6 -6.64 24.47 -6.75
CA THR A 6 -5.72 23.58 -7.46
C THR A 6 -6.16 22.14 -7.21
N ILE A 7 -7.11 21.67 -8.00
CA ILE A 7 -7.53 20.27 -8.00
C ILE A 7 -6.48 19.52 -8.83
N GLU A 8 -5.75 18.62 -8.17
CA GLU A 8 -4.84 17.72 -8.86
C GLU A 8 -5.66 16.72 -9.69
N HIS A 9 -5.28 16.53 -10.94
CA HIS A 9 -5.91 15.59 -11.87
C HIS A 9 -4.97 14.43 -12.18
N MET A 10 -5.55 13.25 -12.44
CA MET A 10 -4.86 12.03 -12.81
C MET A 10 -5.54 11.38 -14.02
N ILE A 11 -4.75 10.70 -14.85
CA ILE A 11 -5.29 9.95 -15.98
C ILE A 11 -5.71 8.56 -15.50
N CYS A 12 -7.00 8.25 -15.63
CA CYS A 12 -7.53 6.94 -15.33
C CYS A 12 -6.94 5.89 -16.29
N GLN A 13 -6.23 4.91 -15.77
CA GLN A 13 -5.62 3.83 -16.58
C GLN A 13 -6.65 2.87 -17.20
N HIS A 14 -7.92 2.93 -16.78
CA HIS A 14 -8.98 2.05 -17.29
C HIS A 14 -9.70 2.64 -18.49
N CYS A 15 -10.07 3.92 -18.45
CA CYS A 15 -10.81 4.58 -19.53
C CYS A 15 -10.03 5.68 -20.27
N GLY A 16 -8.86 6.08 -19.77
CA GLY A 16 -8.06 7.16 -20.34
C GLY A 16 -8.54 8.57 -20.02
N ALA A 17 -9.62 8.72 -19.23
CA ALA A 17 -10.12 10.04 -18.87
C ALA A 17 -9.25 10.71 -17.79
N GLU A 18 -9.08 12.03 -17.93
CA GLU A 18 -8.47 12.88 -16.91
C GLU A 18 -9.52 13.18 -15.83
N VAL A 19 -9.28 12.70 -14.61
CA VAL A 19 -10.20 12.79 -13.49
C VAL A 19 -9.48 13.33 -12.25
N PRO A 20 -10.15 14.02 -11.34
CA PRO A 20 -9.53 14.48 -10.10
C PRO A 20 -9.03 13.29 -9.26
N PHE A 21 -7.95 13.51 -8.49
CA PHE A 21 -7.50 12.49 -7.54
C PHE A 21 -8.63 12.09 -6.59
N GLY A 22 -8.85 10.79 -6.46
CA GLY A 22 -9.98 10.26 -5.71
C GLY A 22 -9.87 8.75 -5.49
N LYS A 23 -10.92 8.14 -4.94
CA LYS A 23 -11.00 6.68 -4.75
C LYS A 23 -11.54 5.96 -5.99
N TYR A 24 -12.29 6.68 -6.81
CA TYR A 24 -13.02 6.17 -7.98
C TYR A 24 -12.93 7.18 -9.11
N CYS A 25 -12.94 6.68 -10.33
CA CYS A 25 -12.96 7.47 -11.54
C CYS A 25 -14.38 8.00 -11.74
N SER A 26 -14.55 9.33 -11.82
CA SER A 26 -15.86 9.96 -12.02
C SER A 26 -16.50 9.59 -13.37
N GLU A 27 -15.70 9.18 -14.35
CA GLU A 27 -16.17 8.89 -15.71
C GLU A 27 -16.60 7.43 -15.89
N CYS A 28 -15.81 6.46 -15.38
CA CYS A 28 -16.09 5.03 -15.59
C CYS A 28 -16.48 4.27 -14.32
N GLY A 29 -16.38 4.89 -13.14
CA GLY A 29 -16.65 4.24 -11.86
C GLY A 29 -15.55 3.29 -11.37
N THR A 30 -14.51 3.03 -12.17
CA THR A 30 -13.39 2.16 -11.78
C THR A 30 -12.65 2.74 -10.57
N LYS A 31 -12.30 1.86 -9.63
CA LYS A 31 -11.55 2.21 -8.42
C LYS A 31 -10.11 2.59 -8.79
N VAL A 32 -9.83 3.89 -8.85
CA VAL A 32 -8.47 4.44 -8.95
C VAL A 32 -7.96 4.59 -7.52
N LEU A 33 -7.33 3.54 -7.01
CA LEU A 33 -6.72 3.60 -5.70
C LEU A 33 -5.50 4.52 -5.76
N SER A 34 -5.65 5.73 -5.22
CA SER A 34 -4.52 6.55 -4.74
C SER A 34 -3.90 5.87 -3.51
N HIS A 35 -3.39 4.65 -3.68
CA HIS A 35 -2.35 4.16 -2.80
C HIS A 35 -1.09 4.93 -3.19
N GLN A 36 -0.97 6.18 -2.71
CA GLN A 36 0.33 6.59 -2.20
C GLN A 36 0.68 5.48 -1.22
N GLY A 37 1.60 4.61 -1.64
CA GLY A 37 1.87 3.35 -0.99
C GLY A 37 2.02 3.61 0.49
N SER A 38 1.04 3.16 1.26
CA SER A 38 1.35 2.71 2.60
C SER A 38 2.38 1.63 2.37
N GLU A 39 3.65 1.99 2.49
CA GLU A 39 4.68 1.05 2.92
C GLU A 39 4.06 0.38 4.14
N GLN A 40 3.44 -0.77 3.90
CA GLN A 40 2.91 -1.64 4.93
C GLN A 40 4.17 -2.16 5.63
N TYR A 41 4.78 -1.31 6.46
CA TYR A 41 5.79 -1.70 7.41
C TYR A 41 5.03 -2.50 8.49
N GLN A 42 4.61 -3.69 8.09
CA GLN A 42 3.97 -4.72 8.90
C GLN A 42 5.06 -5.16 9.86
N THR A 43 5.22 -4.37 10.93
CA THR A 43 6.12 -4.68 12.02
C THR A 43 5.56 -5.93 12.68
N THR A 44 6.12 -7.07 12.33
CA THR A 44 5.73 -8.36 12.89
C THR A 44 6.67 -8.70 14.04
N PHE A 45 6.24 -9.56 14.95
CA PHE A 45 7.09 -10.07 16.02
C PHE A 45 7.39 -11.54 15.76
N CYS A 46 8.63 -11.95 15.97
CA CYS A 46 9.03 -13.35 15.85
C CYS A 46 8.31 -14.19 16.91
N VAL A 47 7.54 -15.19 16.47
CA VAL A 47 6.80 -16.10 17.37
C VAL A 47 7.71 -16.96 18.26
N ASN A 48 8.96 -17.15 17.86
CA ASN A 48 9.92 -17.97 18.60
C ASN A 48 10.62 -17.19 19.73
N CYS A 49 11.04 -15.94 19.49
CA CYS A 49 11.84 -15.19 20.46
C CYS A 49 11.31 -13.79 20.82
N GLY A 50 10.20 -13.35 20.25
CA GLY A 50 9.57 -12.05 20.52
C GLY A 50 10.30 -10.83 19.93
N ALA A 51 11.34 -11.04 19.11
CA ALA A 51 12.05 -9.93 18.49
C ALA A 51 11.20 -9.25 17.42
N MET A 52 11.35 -7.94 17.27
CA MET A 52 10.69 -7.17 16.21
C MET A 52 11.34 -7.49 14.86
N THR A 53 10.54 -8.00 13.91
CA THR A 53 10.96 -8.44 12.58
C THR A 53 10.16 -7.69 11.50
N PRO A 54 10.75 -6.69 10.83
CA PRO A 54 10.10 -6.01 9.72
C PRO A 54 10.21 -6.84 8.44
N ASP A 55 9.08 -7.40 8.00
CA ASP A 55 8.89 -8.19 6.76
C ASP A 55 10.02 -9.17 6.37
N ALA A 56 10.80 -9.66 7.33
CA ALA A 56 11.95 -10.52 7.07
C ALA A 56 11.52 -11.99 6.97
N LYS A 57 12.07 -12.73 5.99
CA LYS A 57 11.88 -14.20 5.87
C LYS A 57 12.43 -14.96 7.09
N TYR A 58 13.49 -14.43 7.70
CA TYR A 58 14.16 -15.02 8.85
C TYR A 58 14.30 -13.99 9.97
N CYS A 59 14.21 -14.45 11.21
CA CYS A 59 14.49 -13.61 12.36
C CYS A 59 16.00 -13.39 12.52
N SER A 60 16.48 -12.14 12.43
CA SER A 60 17.90 -11.80 12.61
C SER A 60 18.44 -12.06 14.02
N ARG A 61 17.58 -12.37 15.00
CA ARG A 61 17.96 -12.64 16.39
C ARG A 61 18.11 -14.12 16.69
N CYS A 62 17.25 -14.97 16.14
CA CYS A 62 17.21 -16.40 16.48
C CYS A 62 17.26 -17.33 15.26
N GLY A 63 17.22 -16.81 14.04
CA GLY A 63 17.27 -17.59 12.80
C GLY A 63 15.95 -18.26 12.40
N TYR A 64 14.86 -18.04 13.14
CA TYR A 64 13.55 -18.65 12.86
C TYR A 64 12.98 -18.19 11.49
N GLU A 65 12.55 -19.14 10.66
CA GLU A 65 11.94 -18.90 9.35
C GLU A 65 10.41 -18.75 9.47
N LYS A 66 9.86 -17.65 8.96
CA LYS A 66 8.40 -17.37 9.06
C LYS A 66 7.53 -18.29 8.18
N ASP A 67 8.09 -18.79 7.08
CA ASP A 67 7.37 -19.54 6.04
C ASP A 67 7.53 -21.07 6.16
N TYR A 68 8.05 -21.58 7.27
CA TYR A 68 8.20 -23.02 7.48
C TYR A 68 6.83 -23.68 7.77
N GLN A 69 6.06 -23.94 6.71
CA GLN A 69 4.96 -24.91 6.75
C GLN A 69 5.55 -26.32 6.75
N HIS A 70 5.46 -26.99 7.89
CA HIS A 70 5.69 -28.43 7.98
C HIS A 70 4.48 -29.14 7.35
N PHE A 71 4.69 -29.81 6.22
CA PHE A 71 3.71 -30.73 5.62
C PHE A 71 3.82 -32.11 6.26
#